data_AF-A0A2U1PX68-F1
#
_entry.id   AF-A0A2U1PX68-F1
#
_cell.length_a   1.000
_cell.length_b   1.000
_cell.length_c   1.000
_cell.angle_alpha   90.00
_cell.angle_beta   90.00
_cell.angle_gamma   90.00
#
_symmetry.space_group_name_H-M   'P 1'
#
loop_
_entity.id
_entity.type
_entity.pdbx_description
1 polymer ?
#
loop_
_entity_poly.entity_id
_entity_poly.type
_entity_poly.pdbx_seq_one_letter_code
_entity_poly.pdbx_strand_id
1 'polypeptide(L)'
;MKHLLKSKHDGKYPVNNSTKGPLLNAIEISKYLEITDGSFDGAVAASLVSVYKSLDWEQEGGDPCLPVPWSWMECNSDPQPKIISVKLSSKNITGSIPSYLTKFSSLEELHLENNQLSGHIPSSLANLPNLSRLYVQNNLLSGHVPSGLAVGAAALLIGFIISFLFLCKRKKDHKLEPKASFHVTSKNNATSDGAQYFTLSEIIFATKNFEKKIGSGGFGTVFYGKLSDGKEIVVKLLGNSNIQQGKKEFANEVSLLSRIHHRNLVKFCGFCQEGEKDILVYEFMHNGTIKEHLYGPLAKERKMKWLERLEIADDAAKGLYARINN
;
A
#
# COMPACT_ATOMS: atom_id res chain seq x y z
N MET A 1 5.08 -15.48 -33.37
CA MET A 1 6.49 -15.10 -33.13
C MET A 1 7.00 -15.80 -31.87
N LYS A 2 7.97 -16.71 -31.99
CA LYS A 2 8.78 -17.22 -30.86
C LYS A 2 10.23 -16.99 -31.22
N HIS A 3 10.95 -16.14 -30.48
CA HIS A 3 12.41 -16.08 -30.28
C HIS A 3 12.75 -14.75 -29.57
N LEU A 4 13.93 -14.68 -28.93
CA LEU A 4 14.41 -13.60 -28.05
C LEU A 4 13.63 -13.50 -26.71
N LEU A 5 14.25 -13.65 -25.53
CA LEU A 5 15.60 -14.14 -25.20
C LEU A 5 15.53 -15.06 -23.97
N LYS A 6 16.21 -16.20 -24.03
CA LYS A 6 16.47 -17.05 -22.86
C LYS A 6 17.87 -16.69 -22.34
N SER A 7 17.94 -15.95 -21.24
CA SER A 7 19.21 -15.67 -20.55
C SER A 7 19.24 -16.39 -19.21
N LYS A 8 20.09 -17.43 -19.11
CA LYS A 8 20.54 -18.02 -17.86
C LYS A 8 22.06 -17.95 -17.88
N HIS A 9 22.65 -17.04 -17.12
CA HIS A 9 24.09 -16.99 -16.90
C HIS A 9 24.43 -16.32 -15.58
N ASP A 10 25.29 -16.98 -14.81
CA ASP A 10 26.02 -16.39 -13.69
C ASP A 10 27.00 -15.34 -14.21
N GLY A 11 27.09 -14.18 -13.55
CA GLY A 11 28.06 -13.15 -13.94
C GLY A 11 27.77 -11.74 -13.43
N LYS A 12 28.39 -11.39 -12.29
CA LYS A 12 28.77 -10.01 -11.87
C LYS A 12 28.01 -8.84 -12.52
N TYR A 13 26.84 -8.49 -11.98
CA TYR A 13 26.40 -7.10 -12.00
C TYR A 13 27.00 -6.37 -10.79
N PRO A 14 27.85 -5.33 -10.97
CA PRO A 14 28.34 -4.53 -9.86
C PRO A 14 27.22 -3.60 -9.37
N VAL A 15 26.44 -4.04 -8.39
CA VAL A 15 25.19 -3.39 -7.94
C VAL A 15 25.42 -2.09 -7.13
N ASN A 16 26.54 -1.40 -7.36
CA ASN A 16 27.06 -0.37 -6.46
C ASN A 16 26.57 1.06 -6.76
N ASN A 17 26.06 1.35 -7.96
CA ASN A 17 25.89 2.71 -8.47
C ASN A 17 24.41 3.11 -8.72
N SER A 18 23.54 2.93 -7.72
CA SER A 18 22.22 3.60 -7.72
C SER A 18 22.39 5.07 -7.31
N THR A 19 22.85 5.90 -8.25
CA THR A 19 23.33 7.28 -7.96
C THR A 19 22.23 8.35 -8.01
N LYS A 20 20.99 7.98 -8.35
CA LYS A 20 19.83 8.88 -8.42
C LYS A 20 18.94 8.62 -7.21
N GLY A 21 18.64 9.65 -6.41
CA GLY A 21 17.82 9.50 -5.21
C GLY A 21 16.36 9.14 -5.54
N PRO A 22 15.64 8.40 -4.68
CA PRO A 22 14.30 7.89 -4.95
C PRO A 22 13.25 8.99 -5.16
N LEU A 23 12.10 8.63 -5.77
CA LEU A 23 11.04 9.56 -6.20
C LEU A 23 10.57 10.52 -5.11
N LEU A 24 10.57 10.01 -3.89
CA LEU A 24 10.47 10.67 -2.60
C LEU A 24 11.30 9.79 -1.64
N ASN A 25 11.81 10.29 -0.51
CA ASN A 25 12.50 9.41 0.45
C ASN A 25 11.53 8.30 0.88
N ALA A 26 11.93 7.03 0.87
CA ALA A 26 11.02 5.93 1.23
C ALA A 26 10.45 6.07 2.65
N ILE A 27 11.18 6.74 3.55
CA ILE A 27 10.72 7.07 4.91
C ILE A 27 9.68 8.21 4.91
N GLU A 28 9.73 9.12 3.94
CA GLU A 28 8.66 10.10 3.70
C GLU A 28 7.45 9.48 2.98
N ILE A 29 7.67 8.55 2.03
CA ILE A 29 6.60 7.75 1.41
C ILE A 29 5.81 7.00 2.49
N SER A 30 6.51 6.28 3.36
CA SER A 30 5.93 5.51 4.47
C SER A 30 5.56 6.36 5.71
N LYS A 31 5.51 7.70 5.57
CA LYS A 31 4.78 8.61 6.48
C LYS A 31 3.36 8.91 5.97
N TYR A 32 3.08 8.65 4.68
CA TYR A 32 1.79 8.90 4.02
C TYR A 32 1.09 7.65 3.50
N LEU A 33 1.86 6.61 3.18
CA LEU A 33 1.36 5.26 2.96
C LEU A 33 1.54 4.46 4.24
N GLU A 34 0.42 4.15 4.89
CA GLU A 34 0.37 3.03 5.82
C GLU A 34 0.72 1.76 5.03
N ILE A 35 1.82 1.12 5.40
CA ILE A 35 2.17 -0.20 4.85
C ILE A 35 1.27 -1.19 5.56
N THR A 36 0.14 -1.49 4.93
CA THR A 36 -0.82 -2.51 5.36
C THR A 36 -0.28 -3.91 5.07
N ASP A 37 -0.70 -4.90 5.86
CA ASP A 37 -0.35 -6.32 5.68
C ASP A 37 -1.04 -6.98 4.47
N GLY A 38 -1.51 -6.18 3.51
CA GLY A 38 -2.44 -6.58 2.45
C GLY A 38 -3.85 -6.90 2.97
N SER A 39 -4.73 -7.25 2.03
CA SER A 39 -5.99 -7.91 2.31
C SER A 39 -5.75 -9.31 2.90
N PHE A 40 -6.67 -9.77 3.74
CA PHE A 40 -6.59 -11.12 4.31
C PHE A 40 -6.63 -12.22 3.23
N ASP A 41 -7.33 -11.92 2.12
CA ASP A 41 -7.62 -12.87 1.05
C ASP A 41 -6.63 -12.80 -0.14
N GLY A 42 -5.62 -11.92 -0.11
CA GLY A 42 -4.75 -11.65 -1.27
C GLY A 42 -4.07 -12.89 -1.87
N ALA A 43 -3.60 -13.81 -1.02
CA ALA A 43 -3.02 -15.08 -1.46
C ALA A 43 -4.07 -16.03 -2.10
N VAL A 44 -5.33 -15.93 -1.71
CA VAL A 44 -6.46 -16.68 -2.30
C VAL A 44 -6.84 -16.08 -3.64
N ALA A 45 -6.90 -14.74 -3.75
CA ALA A 45 -7.16 -14.04 -5.01
C ALA A 45 -6.09 -14.32 -6.06
N ALA A 46 -4.81 -14.24 -5.69
CA ALA A 46 -3.68 -14.65 -6.55
C ALA A 46 -3.77 -16.13 -6.98
N SER A 47 -4.25 -17.01 -6.09
CA SER A 47 -4.51 -18.42 -6.43
C SER A 47 -5.66 -18.58 -7.43
N LEU A 48 -6.72 -17.77 -7.33
CA LEU A 48 -7.87 -17.79 -8.25
C LEU A 48 -7.46 -17.31 -9.65
N VAL A 49 -6.78 -16.17 -9.75
CA VAL A 49 -6.15 -15.68 -11.00
C VAL A 49 -5.23 -16.76 -11.57
N SER A 50 -4.54 -17.53 -10.72
CA SER A 50 -3.64 -18.56 -11.24
C SER A 50 -4.30 -19.71 -12.01
N VAL A 51 -5.63 -19.87 -11.89
CA VAL A 51 -6.45 -20.88 -12.58
C VAL A 51 -6.80 -20.46 -14.01
N TYR A 52 -7.08 -19.18 -14.24
CA TYR A 52 -7.71 -18.73 -15.48
C TYR A 52 -6.71 -18.20 -16.52
N LYS A 53 -5.69 -17.42 -16.10
CA LYS A 53 -4.41 -16.99 -16.75
C LYS A 53 -4.41 -16.52 -18.21
N SER A 54 -5.53 -16.59 -18.90
CA SER A 54 -5.65 -16.47 -20.36
C SER A 54 -6.74 -15.48 -20.76
N LEU A 55 -7.37 -14.84 -19.78
CA LEU A 55 -8.46 -13.90 -19.98
C LEU A 55 -8.01 -12.48 -19.60
N ASP A 56 -8.40 -11.49 -20.40
CA ASP A 56 -7.86 -10.13 -20.30
C ASP A 56 -8.22 -9.37 -19.01
N TRP A 57 -9.23 -9.83 -18.26
CA TRP A 57 -9.66 -9.23 -16.99
C TRP A 57 -8.72 -9.53 -15.81
N GLU A 58 -7.72 -10.40 -16.00
CA GLU A 58 -6.81 -10.88 -14.94
C GLU A 58 -5.54 -10.03 -14.79
N GLN A 59 -5.36 -8.97 -15.58
CA GLN A 59 -4.11 -8.18 -15.60
C GLN A 59 -3.97 -7.17 -14.44
N GLU A 60 -4.83 -7.27 -13.42
CA GLU A 60 -4.75 -6.47 -12.19
C GLU A 60 -3.81 -7.16 -11.20
N GLY A 61 -2.62 -6.60 -11.02
CA GLY A 61 -1.57 -7.15 -10.16
C GLY A 61 -1.41 -6.38 -8.86
N GLY A 62 -1.02 -7.08 -7.79
CA GLY A 62 -0.89 -6.52 -6.44
C GLY A 62 -1.86 -7.19 -5.47
N ASP A 63 -2.38 -6.42 -4.53
CA ASP A 63 -3.43 -6.85 -3.60
C ASP A 63 -4.82 -6.62 -4.22
N PRO A 64 -5.81 -7.52 -4.01
CA PRO A 64 -7.16 -7.38 -4.57
C PRO A 64 -8.03 -6.28 -3.97
N CYS A 65 -7.65 -5.70 -2.83
CA CYS A 65 -8.41 -4.67 -2.13
C CYS A 65 -7.67 -3.33 -2.00
N LEU A 66 -6.33 -3.34 -2.02
CA LEU A 66 -5.49 -2.19 -1.64
C LEU A 66 -4.45 -1.80 -2.69
N PRO A 67 -4.21 -0.49 -2.94
CA PRO A 67 -4.87 0.67 -2.32
C PRO A 67 -6.26 0.97 -2.92
N VAL A 68 -6.64 0.27 -3.98
CA VAL A 68 -7.96 0.32 -4.63
C VAL A 68 -8.33 -1.13 -4.99
N PRO A 69 -9.57 -1.59 -4.75
CA PRO A 69 -9.97 -2.95 -5.12
C PRO A 69 -9.89 -3.19 -6.62
N TRP A 70 -9.65 -4.45 -7.02
CA TRP A 70 -9.68 -4.85 -8.43
C TRP A 70 -11.06 -4.59 -9.05
N SER A 71 -11.11 -4.29 -10.35
CA SER A 71 -12.36 -3.89 -11.06
C SER A 71 -13.49 -4.93 -11.03
N TRP A 72 -13.19 -6.16 -10.59
CA TRP A 72 -14.08 -7.30 -10.49
C TRP A 72 -14.16 -7.89 -9.06
N MET A 73 -13.67 -7.18 -8.04
CA MET A 73 -13.81 -7.55 -6.62
C MET A 73 -14.30 -6.37 -5.79
N GLU A 74 -15.09 -6.64 -4.76
CA GLU A 74 -15.38 -5.66 -3.71
C GLU A 74 -14.96 -6.22 -2.35
N CYS A 75 -14.38 -5.36 -1.54
CA CYS A 75 -13.90 -5.68 -0.21
C CYS A 75 -14.59 -4.81 0.84
N ASN A 76 -14.65 -5.29 2.08
CA ASN A 76 -15.19 -4.52 3.19
C ASN A 76 -14.23 -3.41 3.66
N SER A 77 -14.75 -2.47 4.45
CA SER A 77 -14.00 -1.32 4.97
C SER A 77 -13.18 -1.62 6.25
N ASP A 78 -12.79 -2.87 6.47
CA ASP A 78 -11.96 -3.26 7.62
C ASP A 78 -10.50 -2.77 7.42
N PRO A 79 -9.74 -2.47 8.50
CA PRO A 79 -8.33 -2.06 8.40
C PRO A 79 -7.43 -3.10 7.70
N GLN A 80 -7.76 -4.38 7.84
CA GLN A 80 -7.32 -5.43 6.92
C GLN A 80 -8.55 -5.91 6.14
N PRO A 81 -8.73 -5.47 4.88
CA PRO A 81 -9.95 -5.74 4.13
C PRO A 81 -10.04 -7.20 3.70
N LYS A 82 -11.28 -7.64 3.51
CA LYS A 82 -11.67 -8.99 3.09
C LYS A 82 -12.62 -8.92 1.91
N ILE A 83 -12.54 -9.90 1.02
CA ILE A 83 -13.38 -9.95 -0.19
C ILE A 83 -14.81 -10.34 0.20
N ILE A 84 -15.77 -9.50 -0.19
CA ILE A 84 -17.20 -9.69 0.06
C ILE A 84 -18.00 -9.93 -1.22
N SER A 85 -17.53 -9.45 -2.38
CA SER A 85 -18.14 -9.70 -3.70
C SER A 85 -17.09 -10.04 -4.76
N VAL A 86 -17.40 -11.03 -5.60
CA VAL A 86 -16.59 -11.42 -6.77
C VAL A 86 -17.44 -11.33 -8.03
N LYS A 87 -17.05 -10.44 -8.95
CA LYS A 87 -17.85 -9.96 -10.09
C LYS A 87 -17.31 -10.47 -11.42
N LEU A 88 -17.44 -11.78 -11.63
CA LEU A 88 -16.95 -12.53 -12.79
C LEU A 88 -18.04 -12.84 -13.84
N SER A 89 -19.14 -12.10 -13.80
CA SER A 89 -20.22 -12.14 -14.80
C SER A 89 -19.71 -11.80 -16.21
N SER A 90 -20.12 -12.56 -17.22
CA SER A 90 -19.89 -12.25 -18.63
C SER A 90 -18.40 -12.15 -19.04
N LYS A 91 -17.55 -13.02 -18.47
CA LYS A 91 -16.08 -12.99 -18.59
C LYS A 91 -15.48 -14.10 -19.50
N ASN A 92 -16.31 -14.84 -20.24
CA ASN A 92 -15.94 -16.00 -21.07
C ASN A 92 -15.18 -17.12 -20.31
N ILE A 93 -15.46 -17.27 -19.02
CA ILE A 93 -14.78 -18.26 -18.17
C ILE A 93 -15.26 -19.67 -18.53
N THR A 94 -14.33 -20.62 -18.65
CA THR A 94 -14.60 -22.04 -18.95
C THR A 94 -14.15 -22.95 -17.79
N GLY A 95 -14.54 -24.23 -17.85
CA GLY A 95 -14.16 -25.23 -16.83
C GLY A 95 -15.10 -25.23 -15.62
N SER A 96 -14.71 -25.93 -14.54
CA SER A 96 -15.53 -26.06 -13.33
C SER A 96 -15.36 -24.90 -12.36
N ILE A 97 -16.40 -24.63 -11.58
CA ILE A 97 -16.35 -23.67 -10.46
C ILE A 97 -15.35 -24.20 -9.41
N PRO A 98 -14.24 -23.49 -9.12
CA PRO A 98 -13.20 -24.01 -8.25
C PRO A 98 -13.62 -23.91 -6.78
N SER A 99 -13.46 -24.99 -6.02
CA SER A 99 -13.74 -25.03 -4.58
C SER A 99 -12.87 -24.06 -3.76
N TYR A 100 -11.77 -23.55 -4.32
CA TYR A 100 -10.94 -22.50 -3.73
C TYR A 100 -11.71 -21.21 -3.41
N LEU A 101 -12.84 -20.94 -4.08
CA LEU A 101 -13.73 -19.80 -3.75
C LEU A 101 -14.26 -19.86 -2.31
N THR A 102 -14.31 -21.05 -1.69
CA THR A 102 -14.77 -21.19 -0.28
C THR A 102 -13.70 -20.82 0.75
N LYS A 103 -12.53 -20.33 0.32
CA LYS A 103 -11.52 -19.75 1.23
C LYS A 103 -11.78 -18.28 1.54
N PHE A 104 -12.55 -17.58 0.71
CA PHE A 104 -13.00 -16.20 0.96
C PHE A 104 -14.03 -16.19 2.10
N SER A 105 -13.55 -16.22 3.34
CA SER A 105 -14.39 -16.46 4.53
C SER A 105 -15.49 -15.43 4.78
N SER A 106 -15.35 -14.23 4.21
CA SER A 106 -16.30 -13.12 4.28
C SER A 106 -17.22 -12.98 3.06
N LEU A 107 -17.10 -13.85 2.04
CA LEU A 107 -17.82 -13.72 0.77
C LEU A 107 -19.34 -13.73 0.95
N GLU A 108 -20.01 -12.63 0.57
CA GLU A 108 -21.47 -12.50 0.55
C GLU A 108 -22.06 -12.77 -0.84
N GLU A 109 -21.34 -12.36 -1.88
CA GLU A 109 -21.78 -12.38 -3.28
C GLU A 109 -20.79 -13.11 -4.20
N LEU A 110 -21.34 -13.91 -5.11
CA LEU A 110 -20.56 -14.55 -6.17
C LEU A 110 -21.32 -14.49 -7.49
N HIS A 111 -20.81 -13.68 -8.42
CA HIS A 111 -21.32 -13.55 -9.78
C HIS A 111 -20.46 -14.34 -10.75
N LEU A 112 -21.04 -15.39 -11.34
CA LEU A 112 -20.44 -16.29 -12.33
C LEU A 112 -21.35 -16.46 -13.56
N GLU A 113 -22.44 -15.71 -13.65
CA GLU A 113 -23.45 -15.82 -14.71
C GLU A 113 -22.93 -15.40 -16.09
N ASN A 114 -23.60 -15.88 -17.15
CA ASN A 114 -23.25 -15.59 -18.55
C ASN A 114 -21.81 -16.02 -18.92
N ASN A 115 -21.40 -17.20 -18.47
CA ASN A 115 -20.09 -17.78 -18.77
C ASN A 115 -20.25 -19.17 -19.44
N GLN A 116 -19.16 -19.90 -19.57
CA GLN A 116 -19.09 -21.24 -20.18
C GLN A 116 -18.66 -22.29 -19.13
N LEU A 117 -18.98 -22.04 -17.86
CA LEU A 117 -18.63 -22.91 -16.74
C LEU A 117 -19.43 -24.22 -16.80
N SER A 118 -18.80 -25.34 -16.47
CA SER A 118 -19.36 -26.68 -16.63
C SER A 118 -19.14 -27.59 -15.41
N GLY A 119 -19.85 -28.73 -15.38
CA GLY A 119 -19.86 -29.61 -14.21
C GLY A 119 -20.76 -29.08 -13.09
N HIS A 120 -20.47 -29.45 -11.85
CA HIS A 120 -21.38 -29.27 -10.71
C HIS A 120 -21.10 -28.00 -9.91
N ILE A 121 -22.14 -27.44 -9.26
CA ILE A 121 -21.99 -26.41 -8.23
C ILE A 121 -21.35 -27.07 -6.99
N PRO A 122 -20.16 -26.63 -6.52
CA PRO A 122 -19.51 -27.24 -5.36
C PRO A 122 -20.37 -27.14 -4.10
N SER A 123 -20.65 -28.28 -3.45
CA SER A 123 -21.39 -28.31 -2.18
C SER A 123 -20.70 -27.53 -1.07
N SER A 124 -19.38 -27.34 -1.14
CA SER A 124 -18.62 -26.51 -0.22
C SER A 124 -19.01 -25.03 -0.24
N LEU A 125 -19.61 -24.51 -1.32
CA LEU A 125 -20.16 -23.13 -1.34
C LEU A 125 -21.30 -22.96 -0.32
N ALA A 126 -22.03 -24.03 0.01
CA ALA A 126 -23.06 -24.02 1.05
C ALA A 126 -22.49 -23.87 2.49
N ASN A 127 -21.16 -23.99 2.66
CA ASN A 127 -20.49 -23.88 3.95
C ASN A 127 -19.89 -22.48 4.20
N LEU A 128 -20.01 -21.55 3.25
CA LEU A 128 -19.59 -20.15 3.45
C LEU A 128 -20.59 -19.45 4.39
N PRO A 129 -20.16 -18.85 5.50
CA PRO A 129 -21.07 -18.39 6.55
C PRO A 129 -21.93 -17.17 6.15
N ASN A 130 -21.44 -16.37 5.19
CA ASN A 130 -22.06 -15.11 4.78
C ASN A 130 -22.64 -15.16 3.35
N LEU A 131 -22.40 -16.24 2.58
CA LEU A 131 -22.77 -16.31 1.17
C LEU A 131 -24.30 -16.33 1.04
N SER A 132 -24.85 -15.22 0.54
CA SER A 132 -26.29 -15.00 0.44
C SER A 132 -26.77 -14.74 -0.99
N ARG A 133 -25.85 -14.40 -1.91
CA ARG A 133 -26.17 -14.03 -3.30
C ARG A 133 -25.25 -14.78 -4.26
N LEU A 134 -25.75 -15.85 -4.87
CA LEU A 134 -25.01 -16.70 -5.81
C LEU A 134 -25.68 -16.68 -7.18
N TYR A 135 -25.00 -16.12 -8.18
CA TYR A 135 -25.49 -16.01 -9.55
C TYR A 135 -24.65 -16.91 -10.47
N VAL A 136 -25.29 -17.91 -11.06
CA VAL A 136 -24.65 -18.96 -11.87
C VAL A 136 -25.43 -19.29 -13.15
N GLN A 137 -26.55 -18.60 -13.39
CA GLN A 137 -27.38 -18.76 -14.58
C GLN A 137 -26.62 -18.51 -15.90
N ASN A 138 -27.12 -19.04 -17.00
CA ASN A 138 -26.49 -18.94 -18.32
C ASN A 138 -25.04 -19.48 -18.31
N ASN A 139 -24.91 -20.76 -17.96
CA ASN A 139 -23.68 -21.56 -17.96
C ASN A 139 -24.01 -23.01 -18.40
N LEU A 140 -22.98 -23.84 -18.59
CA LEU A 140 -23.07 -25.26 -18.95
C LEU A 140 -23.05 -26.19 -17.72
N LEU A 141 -23.56 -25.70 -16.57
CA LEU A 141 -23.57 -26.43 -15.30
C LEU A 141 -24.58 -27.59 -15.33
N SER A 142 -24.28 -28.65 -14.56
CA SER A 142 -25.06 -29.90 -14.54
C SER A 142 -25.16 -30.48 -13.12
N GLY A 143 -26.02 -31.47 -12.93
CA GLY A 143 -26.27 -32.10 -11.63
C GLY A 143 -27.25 -31.30 -10.76
N HIS A 144 -27.17 -31.47 -9.45
CA HIS A 144 -28.13 -30.94 -8.49
C HIS A 144 -27.60 -29.69 -7.77
N VAL A 145 -28.49 -28.76 -7.41
CA VAL A 145 -28.16 -27.67 -6.50
C VAL A 145 -27.92 -28.24 -5.08
N PRO A 146 -26.79 -27.95 -4.42
CA PRO A 146 -26.54 -28.36 -3.05
C PRO A 146 -27.66 -27.91 -2.09
N SER A 147 -28.11 -28.79 -1.19
CA SER A 147 -29.28 -28.55 -0.33
C SER A 147 -29.19 -27.29 0.52
N GLY A 148 -27.99 -26.94 1.04
CA GLY A 148 -27.78 -25.70 1.79
C GLY A 148 -27.89 -24.42 0.95
N LEU A 149 -27.76 -24.49 -0.38
CA LEU A 149 -28.01 -23.35 -1.30
C LEU A 149 -29.47 -23.29 -1.78
N ALA A 150 -30.20 -24.42 -1.72
CA ALA A 150 -31.57 -24.51 -2.23
C ALA A 150 -32.61 -23.75 -1.38
N VAL A 151 -32.26 -23.32 -0.16
CA VAL A 151 -33.16 -22.68 0.82
C VAL A 151 -33.80 -21.39 0.28
N GLY A 152 -33.09 -20.64 -0.57
CA GLY A 152 -33.60 -19.39 -1.16
C GLY A 152 -34.78 -19.56 -2.12
N ALA A 153 -34.91 -20.70 -2.80
CA ALA A 153 -35.95 -20.90 -3.81
C ALA A 153 -37.37 -20.96 -3.20
N ALA A 154 -37.51 -21.60 -2.03
CA ALA A 154 -38.78 -21.62 -1.29
C ALA A 154 -39.10 -20.25 -0.65
N ALA A 155 -38.06 -19.51 -0.23
CA ALA A 155 -38.22 -18.20 0.40
C ALA A 155 -38.85 -17.16 -0.53
N LEU A 156 -38.65 -17.25 -1.85
CA LEU A 156 -39.29 -16.35 -2.83
C LEU A 156 -40.81 -16.47 -2.85
N LEU A 157 -41.37 -17.69 -2.72
CA LEU A 157 -42.82 -17.91 -2.67
C LEU A 157 -43.42 -17.46 -1.33
N ILE A 158 -42.71 -17.71 -0.23
CA ILE A 158 -43.12 -17.28 1.13
C ILE A 158 -43.02 -15.76 1.27
N GLY A 159 -42.03 -15.13 0.62
CA GLY A 159 -41.80 -13.69 0.63
C GLY A 159 -42.96 -12.86 0.11
N PHE A 160 -43.66 -13.30 -0.94
CA PHE A 160 -44.88 -12.64 -1.42
C PHE A 160 -46.00 -12.64 -0.38
N ILE A 161 -46.16 -13.74 0.37
CA ILE A 161 -47.18 -13.89 1.42
C ILE A 161 -46.84 -12.99 2.62
N ILE A 162 -45.58 -12.97 3.06
CA ILE A 162 -45.12 -12.12 4.17
C ILE A 162 -45.17 -10.63 3.81
N SER A 163 -44.83 -10.27 2.56
CA SER A 163 -44.91 -8.89 2.05
C SER A 163 -46.33 -8.33 2.14
N PHE A 164 -47.34 -9.14 1.78
CA PHE A 164 -48.75 -8.75 1.90
C PHE A 164 -49.16 -8.48 3.36
N LEU A 165 -48.63 -9.25 4.31
CA LEU A 165 -48.92 -9.10 5.75
C LEU A 165 -48.18 -7.92 6.40
N PHE A 166 -46.97 -7.58 5.94
CA PHE A 166 -46.16 -6.50 6.52
C PHE A 166 -46.62 -5.10 6.15
N LEU A 167 -47.46 -4.94 5.12
CA LEU A 167 -48.09 -3.65 4.77
C LEU A 167 -49.04 -3.11 5.86
N CYS A 168 -49.44 -3.94 6.84
CA CYS A 168 -50.49 -3.58 7.80
C CYS A 168 -50.05 -2.93 9.12
N LYS A 169 -48.75 -2.87 9.50
CA LYS A 169 -48.31 -2.28 10.80
C LYS A 169 -47.02 -1.46 10.72
N ARG A 170 -47.00 -0.28 11.35
CA ARG A 170 -45.93 0.75 11.31
C ARG A 170 -45.88 1.56 12.63
N LYS A 171 -44.70 2.15 12.97
CA LYS A 171 -44.36 2.98 14.17
C LYS A 171 -44.06 2.14 15.44
N LYS A 172 -43.16 2.47 16.41
CA LYS A 172 -42.07 3.48 16.68
C LYS A 172 -41.26 2.95 17.92
N ASP A 173 -40.16 3.49 18.49
CA ASP A 173 -39.40 4.76 18.37
C ASP A 173 -37.90 4.69 18.87
N HIS A 174 -37.22 5.85 19.00
CA HIS A 174 -35.90 6.16 19.64
C HIS A 174 -35.69 5.67 21.12
N LYS A 175 -34.50 5.66 21.77
CA LYS A 175 -33.44 6.71 21.87
C LYS A 175 -32.10 6.34 22.61
N LEU A 176 -30.96 6.69 21.99
CA LEU A 176 -29.60 7.16 22.46
C LEU A 176 -28.86 6.73 23.77
N GLU A 177 -27.51 6.69 23.67
CA GLU A 177 -26.48 6.45 24.72
C GLU A 177 -25.94 7.71 25.47
N PRO A 178 -25.05 7.52 26.48
CA PRO A 178 -23.90 8.39 26.79
C PRO A 178 -22.53 7.67 26.95
N LYS A 179 -21.40 8.41 26.83
CA LYS A 179 -20.00 7.92 26.82
C LYS A 179 -19.16 8.30 28.06
N ALA A 180 -18.08 7.54 28.31
CA ALA A 180 -16.85 7.93 29.04
C ALA A 180 -15.67 7.19 28.36
N SER A 181 -14.54 7.74 27.90
CA SER A 181 -13.57 8.75 28.37
C SER A 181 -12.38 8.16 29.17
N PHE A 182 -11.16 8.25 28.62
CA PHE A 182 -9.90 8.25 29.40
C PHE A 182 -8.80 9.06 28.68
N HIS A 183 -7.67 9.32 29.35
CA HIS A 183 -6.73 10.40 29.04
C HIS A 183 -5.26 9.96 28.83
N VAL A 184 -4.51 10.85 28.19
CA VAL A 184 -3.08 10.79 27.83
C VAL A 184 -2.13 10.53 29.00
N THR A 185 -1.08 9.72 28.77
CA THR A 185 0.26 9.98 29.30
C THR A 185 1.34 9.70 28.23
N SER A 186 2.32 10.60 28.10
CA SER A 186 3.57 10.41 27.31
C SER A 186 4.74 10.20 28.27
N LYS A 187 5.82 9.51 27.87
CA LYS A 187 7.19 9.82 28.37
C LYS A 187 8.35 9.14 27.62
N ASN A 188 9.48 9.85 27.67
CA ASN A 188 10.88 9.40 27.65
C ASN A 188 11.46 8.75 26.39
N ASN A 189 12.13 9.60 25.61
CA ASN A 189 13.55 9.52 25.27
C ASN A 189 14.26 8.18 25.57
N ALA A 190 14.67 7.49 24.51
CA ALA A 190 15.85 6.64 24.51
C ALA A 190 16.83 7.20 23.47
N THR A 191 18.10 7.40 23.85
CA THR A 191 19.17 7.75 22.91
C THR A 191 19.32 6.62 21.90
N SER A 192 18.99 6.88 20.63
CA SER A 192 19.08 5.88 19.58
C SER A 192 20.51 5.83 19.03
N ASP A 193 21.16 4.70 19.27
CA ASP A 193 22.49 4.39 18.74
C ASP A 193 22.51 4.52 17.19
N GLY A 194 23.58 5.09 16.64
CA GLY A 194 23.80 5.28 15.20
C GLY A 194 23.78 6.71 14.64
N ALA A 195 23.13 7.70 15.28
CA ALA A 195 23.01 9.07 14.73
C ALA A 195 23.89 10.11 15.44
N GLN A 196 24.55 10.97 14.67
CA GLN A 196 25.34 12.08 15.22
C GLN A 196 24.44 13.22 15.72
N TYR A 197 24.74 13.78 16.89
CA TYR A 197 24.22 15.08 17.30
C TYR A 197 25.11 16.20 16.72
N PHE A 198 24.51 17.20 16.10
CA PHE A 198 25.17 18.43 15.64
C PHE A 198 24.65 19.62 16.45
N THR A 199 25.53 20.55 16.80
CA THR A 199 25.13 21.84 17.38
C THR A 199 24.58 22.77 16.30
N LEU A 200 23.73 23.73 16.67
CA LEU A 200 23.22 24.72 15.72
C LEU A 200 24.34 25.57 15.13
N SER A 201 25.41 25.82 15.89
CA SER A 201 26.61 26.52 15.44
C SER A 201 27.33 25.80 14.29
N GLU A 202 27.49 24.47 14.39
CA GLU A 202 28.09 23.67 13.30
C GLU A 202 27.20 23.67 12.06
N ILE A 203 25.87 23.58 12.21
CA ILE A 203 24.93 23.65 11.10
C ILE A 203 24.93 25.03 10.43
N ILE A 204 24.96 26.12 11.22
CA ILE A 204 25.08 27.49 10.69
C ILE A 204 26.40 27.65 9.94
N PHE A 205 27.51 27.17 10.47
CA PHE A 205 28.80 27.22 9.78
C PHE A 205 28.78 26.43 8.46
N ALA A 206 28.37 25.16 8.52
CA ALA A 206 28.36 24.26 7.36
C ALA A 206 27.41 24.71 6.24
N THR A 207 26.29 25.35 6.57
CA THR A 207 25.32 25.90 5.59
C THR A 207 25.59 27.35 5.20
N LYS A 208 26.65 27.99 5.75
CA LYS A 208 26.93 29.43 5.66
C LYS A 208 25.71 30.29 6.00
N ASN A 209 25.13 30.06 7.18
CA ASN A 209 23.87 30.65 7.62
C ASN A 209 22.71 30.41 6.63
N PHE A 210 22.56 29.15 6.20
CA PHE A 210 21.48 28.69 5.31
C PHE A 210 21.45 29.37 3.92
N GLU A 211 22.61 29.77 3.38
CA GLU A 211 22.78 30.48 2.10
C GLU A 211 22.10 29.76 0.92
N LYS A 212 22.44 28.49 0.70
CA LYS A 212 22.05 27.73 -0.50
C LYS A 212 20.84 26.84 -0.22
N LYS A 213 19.64 27.40 -0.38
CA LYS A 213 18.38 26.64 -0.40
C LYS A 213 18.31 25.71 -1.62
N ILE A 214 18.04 24.43 -1.38
CA ILE A 214 17.80 23.40 -2.42
C ILE A 214 16.29 23.27 -2.70
N GLY A 215 15.44 23.36 -1.65
CA GLY A 215 14.01 23.15 -1.81
C GLY A 215 13.17 23.56 -0.61
N SER A 216 11.85 23.46 -0.73
CA SER A 216 10.89 23.64 0.37
C SER A 216 9.53 23.05 0.03
N GLY A 217 8.79 22.62 1.06
CA GLY A 217 7.40 22.14 0.95
C GLY A 217 6.73 22.11 2.33
N GLY A 218 5.65 21.32 2.47
CA GLY A 218 4.97 21.14 3.77
C GLY A 218 5.85 20.53 4.88
N PHE A 219 7.00 19.97 4.51
CA PHE A 219 7.98 19.34 5.41
C PHE A 219 9.10 20.28 5.86
N GLY A 220 8.95 21.59 5.64
CA GLY A 220 9.95 22.60 5.94
C GLY A 220 10.82 22.98 4.75
N THR A 221 12.04 23.45 5.03
CA THR A 221 12.97 23.98 4.03
C THR A 221 14.30 23.22 4.04
N VAL A 222 14.82 22.94 2.85
CA VAL A 222 15.98 22.08 2.61
C VAL A 222 17.13 22.93 2.08
N PHE A 223 18.27 22.87 2.75
CA PHE A 223 19.48 23.63 2.44
C PHE A 223 20.68 22.71 2.17
N TYR A 224 21.62 23.20 1.37
CA TYR A 224 22.93 22.60 1.18
C TYR A 224 23.89 23.02 2.29
N GLY A 225 24.76 22.12 2.73
CA GLY A 225 25.90 22.45 3.58
C GLY A 225 27.13 21.60 3.26
N LYS A 226 28.27 22.00 3.82
CA LYS A 226 29.53 21.24 3.78
C LYS A 226 30.17 21.29 5.16
N LEU A 227 30.36 20.12 5.76
CA LEU A 227 30.97 19.97 7.09
C LEU A 227 32.48 20.25 7.04
N SER A 228 33.10 20.41 8.23
CA SER A 228 34.52 20.72 8.41
C SER A 228 35.47 19.62 7.94
N ASP A 229 35.00 18.37 7.90
CA ASP A 229 35.68 17.21 7.29
C ASP A 229 35.61 17.22 5.74
N GLY A 230 34.90 18.18 5.14
CA GLY A 230 34.66 18.28 3.71
C GLY A 230 33.47 17.45 3.21
N LYS A 231 32.68 16.80 4.08
CA LYS A 231 31.50 16.02 3.71
C LYS A 231 30.35 16.94 3.30
N GLU A 232 29.73 16.64 2.16
CA GLU A 232 28.62 17.41 1.60
C GLU A 232 27.29 16.87 2.16
N ILE A 233 26.47 17.77 2.70
CA ILE A 233 25.26 17.43 3.46
C ILE A 233 24.03 18.21 2.99
N VAL A 234 22.87 17.65 3.31
CA VAL A 234 21.56 18.27 3.18
C VAL A 234 20.99 18.51 4.58
N VAL A 235 20.56 19.74 4.83
CA VAL A 235 20.01 20.19 6.10
C VAL A 235 18.52 20.50 5.90
N LYS A 236 17.65 19.65 6.45
CA LYS A 236 16.19 19.78 6.43
C LYS A 236 15.76 20.45 7.73
N LEU A 237 15.48 21.76 7.67
CA LEU A 237 14.88 22.54 8.76
C LEU A 237 13.37 22.32 8.75
N LEU A 238 12.82 21.71 9.79
CA LEU A 238 11.38 21.49 9.91
C LEU A 238 10.66 22.81 10.19
N GLY A 239 9.41 22.93 9.74
CA GLY A 239 8.57 24.11 9.96
C GLY A 239 7.74 23.99 11.24
N ASN A 240 7.37 25.15 11.84
CA ASN A 240 6.52 25.25 13.03
C ASN A 240 5.09 24.74 12.78
N SER A 241 4.95 23.41 12.82
CA SER A 241 3.71 22.70 13.07
C SER A 241 3.36 22.81 14.57
N ASN A 242 2.12 22.49 14.95
CA ASN A 242 1.66 22.52 16.35
C ASN A 242 2.72 21.89 17.29
N ILE A 243 3.21 22.67 18.25
CA ILE A 243 4.52 22.46 18.92
C ILE A 243 4.71 21.05 19.49
N GLN A 244 3.65 20.43 20.02
CA GLN A 244 3.71 19.06 20.56
C GLN A 244 3.74 17.98 19.47
N GLN A 245 3.03 18.20 18.36
CA GLN A 245 3.00 17.28 17.22
C GLN A 245 4.32 17.32 16.44
N GLY A 246 4.84 18.53 16.13
CA GLY A 246 6.12 18.69 15.43
C GLY A 246 7.28 18.01 16.16
N LYS A 247 7.38 18.20 17.48
CA LYS A 247 8.42 17.56 18.32
C LYS A 247 8.26 16.04 18.41
N LYS A 248 7.03 15.52 18.43
CA LYS A 248 6.78 14.07 18.37
C LYS A 248 7.17 13.48 17.01
N GLU A 249 6.85 14.17 15.92
CA GLU A 249 7.25 13.75 14.56
C GLU A 249 8.76 13.77 14.39
N PHE A 250 9.46 14.82 14.85
CA PHE A 250 10.92 14.89 14.84
C PHE A 250 11.56 13.76 15.66
N ALA A 251 11.11 13.53 16.90
CA ALA A 251 11.65 12.46 17.74
C ALA A 251 11.44 11.06 17.12
N ASN A 252 10.30 10.83 16.46
CA ASN A 252 10.04 9.61 15.71
C ASN A 252 10.92 9.49 14.45
N GLU A 253 11.05 10.56 13.66
CA GLU A 253 11.86 10.59 12.44
C GLU A 253 13.34 10.33 12.76
N VAL A 254 13.88 10.96 13.81
CA VAL A 254 15.24 10.66 14.35
C VAL A 254 15.35 9.21 14.81
N SER A 255 14.48 8.74 15.72
CA SER A 255 14.59 7.39 16.33
C SER A 255 14.52 6.25 15.30
N LEU A 256 13.76 6.45 14.23
CA LEU A 256 13.69 5.56 13.07
C LEU A 256 14.96 5.64 12.20
N LEU A 257 15.36 6.86 11.84
CA LEU A 257 16.49 7.10 10.93
C LEU A 257 17.85 6.71 11.53
N SER A 258 18.05 6.79 12.85
CA SER A 258 19.27 6.30 13.52
C SER A 258 19.52 4.81 13.27
N ARG A 259 18.45 4.03 13.08
CA ARG A 259 18.50 2.57 13.00
C ARG A 259 18.57 2.07 11.56
N ILE A 260 17.76 2.65 10.67
CA ILE A 260 17.60 2.15 9.29
C ILE A 260 18.78 2.55 8.41
N HIS A 261 19.67 1.59 8.16
CA HIS A 261 20.79 1.70 7.23
C HIS A 261 20.56 0.82 5.99
N HIS A 262 20.24 1.42 4.85
CA HIS A 262 20.00 0.67 3.60
C HIS A 262 20.50 1.40 2.35
N ARG A 263 21.10 0.64 1.43
CA ARG A 263 21.68 1.09 0.14
C ARG A 263 20.78 1.95 -0.74
N ASN A 264 19.46 1.84 -0.61
CA ASN A 264 18.48 2.57 -1.41
C ASN A 264 17.73 3.66 -0.63
N LEU A 265 18.23 4.03 0.54
CA LEU A 265 17.74 5.14 1.34
C LEU A 265 18.80 6.23 1.39
N VAL A 266 18.37 7.49 1.44
CA VAL A 266 19.31 8.62 1.64
C VAL A 266 19.88 8.51 3.04
N LYS A 267 21.21 8.41 3.14
CA LYS A 267 21.89 8.18 4.41
C LYS A 267 21.60 9.31 5.39
N PHE A 268 20.96 8.96 6.51
CA PHE A 268 20.89 9.84 7.66
C PHE A 268 22.28 10.02 8.26
N CYS A 269 22.64 11.26 8.54
CA CYS A 269 23.92 11.59 9.17
C CYS A 269 23.72 11.96 10.64
N GLY A 270 22.60 12.60 10.98
CA GLY A 270 22.35 13.06 12.34
C GLY A 270 21.28 14.15 12.43
N PHE A 271 21.22 14.81 13.58
CA PHE A 271 20.21 15.82 13.88
C PHE A 271 20.75 16.95 14.76
N CYS A 272 20.04 18.06 14.77
CA CYS A 272 20.24 19.20 15.68
C CYS A 272 18.88 19.55 16.27
N GLN A 273 18.82 19.77 17.59
CA GLN A 273 17.61 20.23 18.28
C GLN A 273 18.00 21.29 19.33
N GLU A 274 18.03 22.55 18.91
CA GLU A 274 18.43 23.67 19.77
C GLU A 274 17.43 24.84 19.65
N GLY A 275 16.94 25.32 20.79
CA GLY A 275 15.89 26.35 20.86
C GLY A 275 14.58 25.88 20.20
N GLU A 276 14.19 26.58 19.13
CA GLU A 276 13.01 26.24 18.30
C GLU A 276 13.40 25.58 16.95
N LYS A 277 14.65 25.17 16.77
CA LYS A 277 15.13 24.59 15.50
C LYS A 277 15.29 23.07 15.59
N ASP A 278 14.26 22.37 15.12
CA ASP A 278 14.30 20.94 14.81
C ASP A 278 14.90 20.73 13.40
N ILE A 279 16.08 20.13 13.33
CA ILE A 279 16.89 20.01 12.11
C ILE A 279 17.35 18.56 11.89
N LEU A 280 17.16 18.06 10.68
CA LEU A 280 17.63 16.73 10.23
C LEU A 280 18.75 16.87 9.20
N VAL A 281 19.79 16.05 9.32
CA VAL A 281 21.01 16.09 8.50
C VAL A 281 21.16 14.79 7.72
N TYR A 282 21.26 14.92 6.40
CA TYR A 282 21.39 13.81 5.45
C TYR A 282 22.64 13.99 4.57
N GLU A 283 23.07 12.92 3.90
CA GLU A 283 24.10 12.98 2.86
C GLU A 283 23.59 13.70 1.60
N PHE A 284 24.45 14.46 0.92
CA PHE A 284 24.06 15.20 -0.29
C PHE A 284 23.97 14.29 -1.52
N MET A 285 22.83 14.33 -2.22
CA MET A 285 22.54 13.50 -3.40
C MET A 285 22.89 14.26 -4.69
N HIS A 286 24.12 14.06 -5.21
CA HIS A 286 24.68 14.84 -6.31
C HIS A 286 23.87 14.88 -7.61
N ASN A 287 23.06 13.86 -7.90
CA ASN A 287 22.22 13.82 -9.11
C ASN A 287 20.85 14.51 -8.96
N GLY A 288 20.56 15.14 -7.81
CA GLY A 288 19.28 15.81 -7.58
C GLY A 288 18.08 14.85 -7.46
N THR A 289 16.88 15.39 -7.66
CA THR A 289 15.61 14.65 -7.48
C THR A 289 15.10 14.05 -8.79
N ILE A 290 14.41 12.91 -8.73
CA ILE A 290 13.78 12.33 -9.93
C ILE A 290 12.71 13.26 -10.53
N LYS A 291 12.09 14.14 -9.75
CA LYS A 291 11.21 15.20 -10.27
C LYS A 291 11.93 16.07 -11.32
N GLU A 292 13.21 16.36 -11.12
CA GLU A 292 14.01 17.14 -12.07
C GLU A 292 14.40 16.32 -13.32
N HIS A 293 14.68 15.02 -13.17
CA HIS A 293 14.96 14.10 -14.30
C HIS A 293 13.72 13.70 -15.11
N LEU A 294 12.51 13.83 -14.55
CA LEU A 294 11.25 13.55 -15.25
C LEU A 294 10.58 14.80 -15.85
N TYR A 295 10.63 15.93 -15.14
CA TYR A 295 9.84 17.13 -15.47
C TYR A 295 10.61 18.45 -15.38
N GLY A 296 11.84 18.46 -14.85
CA GLY A 296 12.66 19.65 -14.67
C GLY A 296 13.66 19.91 -15.82
N PRO A 297 14.69 20.76 -15.59
CA PRO A 297 15.72 21.05 -16.59
C PRO A 297 16.46 19.79 -17.08
N LEU A 298 16.84 18.90 -16.15
CA LEU A 298 17.57 17.66 -16.45
C LEU A 298 16.79 16.74 -17.40
N ALA A 299 15.45 16.74 -17.35
CA ALA A 299 14.60 15.99 -18.27
C ALA A 299 14.73 16.44 -19.74
N LYS A 300 15.12 17.70 -19.97
CA LYS A 300 15.37 18.26 -21.32
C LYS A 300 16.77 17.91 -21.82
N GLU A 301 17.76 17.87 -20.93
CA GLU A 301 19.16 17.56 -21.23
C GLU A 301 19.38 16.05 -21.44
N ARG A 302 18.77 15.20 -20.60
CA ARG A 302 18.88 13.74 -20.67
C ARG A 302 17.54 13.07 -20.32
N LYS A 303 16.76 12.76 -21.34
CA LYS A 303 15.49 12.01 -21.20
C LYS A 303 15.73 10.59 -20.65
N MET A 304 15.33 10.36 -19.40
CA MET A 304 15.50 9.08 -18.71
C MET A 304 14.79 7.91 -19.43
N LYS A 305 15.56 6.86 -19.75
CA LYS A 305 15.10 5.63 -20.44
C LYS A 305 14.14 4.80 -19.58
N TRP A 306 13.37 3.90 -20.20
CA TRP A 306 12.45 3.01 -19.47
C TRP A 306 13.18 2.12 -18.45
N LEU A 307 14.32 1.53 -18.82
CA LEU A 307 15.09 0.68 -17.90
C LEU A 307 15.59 1.47 -16.67
N GLU A 308 16.12 2.67 -16.86
CA GLU A 308 16.53 3.56 -15.75
C GLU A 308 15.37 3.90 -14.80
N ARG A 309 14.12 3.96 -15.30
CA ARG A 309 12.91 4.18 -14.47
C ARG A 309 12.51 2.94 -13.69
N LEU A 310 12.64 1.76 -14.30
CA LEU A 310 12.31 0.48 -13.69
C LEU A 310 13.30 0.13 -12.57
N GLU A 311 14.60 0.33 -12.81
CA GLU A 311 15.67 0.21 -11.80
C GLU A 311 15.39 1.12 -10.60
N ILE A 312 15.01 2.38 -10.85
CA ILE A 312 14.61 3.35 -9.83
C ILE A 312 13.39 2.90 -9.01
N ALA A 313 12.39 2.28 -9.64
CA ALA A 313 11.18 1.81 -8.96
C ALA A 313 11.46 0.58 -8.09
N ASP A 314 12.27 -0.35 -8.58
CA ASP A 314 12.75 -1.55 -7.88
C ASP A 314 13.65 -1.19 -6.69
N ASP A 315 14.62 -0.29 -6.86
CA ASP A 315 15.45 0.22 -5.75
C ASP A 315 14.60 0.98 -4.70
N ALA A 316 13.59 1.75 -5.12
CA ALA A 316 12.68 2.41 -4.18
C ALA A 316 11.80 1.41 -3.39
N ALA A 317 11.31 0.35 -4.05
CA ALA A 317 10.56 -0.72 -3.40
C ALA A 317 11.42 -1.49 -2.39
N LYS A 318 12.69 -1.77 -2.72
CA LYS A 318 13.68 -2.34 -1.78
C LYS A 318 13.94 -1.41 -0.58
N GLY A 319 14.02 -0.10 -0.82
CA GLY A 319 14.09 0.92 0.22
C GLY A 319 12.92 0.89 1.20
N LEU A 320 11.68 0.73 0.69
CA LEU A 320 10.49 0.56 1.51
C LEU A 320 10.50 -0.76 2.31
N TYR A 321 10.82 -1.88 1.66
CA TYR A 321 10.83 -3.21 2.28
C TYR A 321 11.83 -3.33 3.44
N ALA A 322 12.97 -2.63 3.36
CA ALA A 322 13.97 -2.57 4.43
C ALA A 322 13.44 -1.95 5.75
N ARG A 323 12.37 -1.14 5.71
CA ARG A 323 11.70 -0.60 6.91
C ARG A 323 10.73 -1.59 7.57
N ILE A 324 10.19 -2.56 6.83
CA ILE A 324 9.15 -3.47 7.34
C ILE A 324 9.75 -4.47 8.36
N ASN A 325 11.04 -4.76 8.24
CA ASN A 325 11.71 -5.87 8.94
C ASN A 325 12.72 -5.41 10.02
N ASN A 326 12.65 -4.15 10.50
CA ASN A 326 13.53 -3.56 11.53
C ASN A 326 12.79 -2.60 12.47
#